data_AF-A0A1I1APB3-F1
#
_entry.id   AF-A0A1I1APB3-F1
#
_cell.length_a   1.000
_cell.length_b   1.000
_cell.length_c   1.000
_cell.angle_alpha   90.00
_cell.angle_beta   90.00
_cell.angle_gamma   90.00
#
_symmetry.space_group_name_H-M   'P 1'
#
loop_
_entity.id
_entity.type
_entity.pdbx_description
1 polymer ?
#
loop_
_entity_poly.entity_id
_entity_poly.type
_entity_poly.pdbx_seq_one_letter_code
_entity_poly.pdbx_strand_id
1 'polypeptide(L)'
;MKKFVTVIVMLMLVMTSSMTTASTDGKNGNKRVAPGIEVLLEDQLDLVRNKRVGLITNPTGVASDLKSSIDLLYDHPEVNLTALFGPEHGIRGNREAGEYVESYIDEKTGLPVYSLYGPTWKPKEEMLEDVDVLLFDIQDIGSNVYTYIYTLGFAMEAAAEHDKELIVLDRPNPIGGTKVEGPVRSEDAVSFMGRFLLPVRHGMTVGELATMWNHEYSMAVDLKVVKMKGWKRTMHFEDTGLPWVMTSPNIPTKETAYLYAGTELLDDTTLTTGLGTTRPFELVGAPWINGEALADDMNNRDLAGVTFRPAYFTPMFGNYEGELVGGVQVHIDEPTHIDLVELGLNLVDAMRDQNPDEFEMTSSYVSLIGDSNVPEMIRNDEPVDDIIASWEEELDTWIDEVRNQYLLYNPYPSGAQPYREKGVLGILPLDLTAAPGQNIDLTLKGFDKHGEKLDIDLPSIEWSVTHNIGYVENGTFYAEDEGQTEITAEYGEYKAKRAAEISATRVENIRYGVHSNYTRTVFDLNKTVDNYVIIEEEGALRLEVPYGEINGELNEEGGTVTIDDSPVLSSIDYTVKGDLFVATLNLKENNAAYETPEFSSRIVVDVKH
;
A
#
# COMPACT_ATOMS: atom_id res chain seq x y z
N MET A 1 -86.56 -38.91 -35.65
CA MET A 1 -85.46 -39.81 -35.21
C MET A 1 -84.23 -38.97 -34.91
N LYS A 2 -83.59 -39.28 -33.77
CA LYS A 2 -82.47 -38.64 -33.08
C LYS A 2 -81.35 -38.07 -33.96
N LYS A 3 -80.80 -36.91 -33.60
CA LYS A 3 -79.42 -36.76 -33.07
C LYS A 3 -79.22 -35.35 -32.44
N PHE A 4 -78.32 -35.32 -31.47
CA PHE A 4 -78.26 -34.41 -30.32
C PHE A 4 -77.77 -32.99 -30.62
N VAL A 5 -78.35 -32.05 -29.88
CA VAL A 5 -77.87 -30.68 -29.60
C VAL A 5 -77.16 -30.73 -28.24
N THR A 6 -76.09 -29.96 -28.03
CA THR A 6 -75.90 -29.11 -26.83
C THR A 6 -74.76 -28.12 -27.09
N VAL A 7 -75.13 -26.84 -27.06
CA VAL A 7 -74.25 -25.65 -27.06
C VAL A 7 -73.92 -25.32 -25.61
N ILE A 8 -72.64 -25.07 -25.33
CA ILE A 8 -72.12 -24.72 -24.00
C ILE A 8 -72.39 -23.23 -23.75
N VAL A 9 -73.12 -22.94 -22.68
CA VAL A 9 -73.34 -21.59 -22.13
C VAL A 9 -72.43 -21.41 -20.92
N MET A 10 -71.71 -20.29 -20.95
CA MET A 10 -70.78 -19.79 -19.95
C MET A 10 -71.53 -19.40 -18.67
N LEU A 11 -71.12 -19.93 -17.50
CA LEU A 11 -71.63 -19.51 -16.19
C LEU A 11 -70.45 -19.12 -15.30
N MET A 12 -70.38 -17.84 -14.94
CA MET A 12 -69.58 -17.35 -13.82
C MET A 12 -70.24 -17.80 -12.52
N LEU A 13 -69.48 -18.44 -11.63
CA LEU A 13 -69.80 -18.52 -10.21
C LEU A 13 -68.53 -18.21 -9.41
N VAL A 14 -68.61 -17.15 -8.61
CA VAL A 14 -67.65 -16.77 -7.59
C VAL A 14 -67.68 -17.83 -6.48
N MET A 15 -66.55 -18.47 -6.22
CA MET A 15 -66.31 -19.21 -4.98
C MET A 15 -65.02 -18.69 -4.34
N THR A 16 -65.19 -18.15 -3.13
CA THR A 16 -64.15 -17.78 -2.17
C THR A 16 -63.37 -19.01 -1.74
N SER A 17 -62.08 -19.09 -2.08
CA SER A 17 -61.13 -20.02 -1.48
C SER A 17 -60.25 -19.26 -0.48
N SER A 18 -60.34 -19.67 0.79
CA SER A 18 -59.47 -19.24 1.88
C SER A 18 -58.00 -19.33 1.45
N MET A 19 -57.32 -18.18 1.42
CA MET A 19 -55.87 -18.14 1.33
C MET A 19 -55.30 -18.63 2.66
N THR A 20 -54.95 -19.91 2.71
CA THR A 20 -53.87 -20.35 3.61
C THR A 20 -52.61 -19.66 3.14
N THR A 21 -52.22 -18.61 3.85
CA THR A 21 -50.87 -18.04 3.78
C THR A 21 -49.89 -19.16 4.11
N ALA A 22 -49.34 -19.79 3.08
CA ALA A 22 -48.12 -20.55 3.21
C ALA A 22 -47.05 -19.52 3.58
N SER A 23 -46.71 -19.47 4.87
CA SER A 23 -45.46 -18.87 5.32
C SER A 23 -44.36 -19.62 4.59
N THR A 24 -43.78 -18.98 3.58
CA THR A 24 -42.46 -19.35 3.08
C THR A 24 -41.45 -19.00 4.16
N ASP A 25 -41.40 -19.84 5.20
CA ASP A 25 -40.20 -20.01 6.02
C ASP A 25 -39.14 -20.63 5.10
N GLY A 26 -38.46 -19.76 4.36
CA GLY A 26 -37.23 -20.07 3.63
C GLY A 26 -36.11 -20.32 4.63
N LYS A 27 -36.02 -21.56 5.13
CA LYS A 27 -34.86 -22.05 5.87
C LYS A 27 -33.65 -22.18 4.93
N ASN A 28 -32.85 -21.13 4.88
CA ASN A 28 -31.44 -21.14 5.26
C ASN A 28 -31.01 -19.68 5.30
N GLY A 29 -31.12 -19.04 6.48
CA GLY A 29 -30.45 -17.77 6.70
C GLY A 29 -28.95 -18.04 6.67
N ASN A 30 -28.33 -17.94 5.50
CA ASN A 30 -26.88 -17.86 5.41
C ASN A 30 -26.50 -16.65 6.26
N LYS A 31 -25.85 -16.90 7.40
CA LYS A 31 -25.36 -15.81 8.24
C LYS A 31 -24.34 -15.04 7.39
N ARG A 32 -24.74 -13.82 7.00
CA ARG A 32 -23.88 -12.85 6.32
C ARG A 32 -22.61 -12.65 7.14
N VAL A 33 -21.49 -12.45 6.47
CA VAL A 33 -20.26 -11.98 7.15
C VAL A 33 -20.57 -10.62 7.78
N ALA A 34 -20.22 -10.45 9.05
CA ALA A 34 -20.25 -9.14 9.69
C ALA A 34 -18.83 -8.53 9.60
N PRO A 35 -18.66 -7.38 8.91
CA PRO A 35 -17.37 -6.71 8.80
C PRO A 35 -16.95 -6.11 10.14
N GLY A 36 -15.66 -5.76 10.29
CA GLY A 36 -15.11 -5.23 11.54
C GLY A 36 -15.89 -4.04 12.10
N ILE A 37 -16.43 -3.15 11.27
CA ILE A 37 -17.24 -2.01 11.73
C ILE A 37 -18.51 -2.43 12.48
N GLU A 38 -19.21 -3.48 12.03
CA GLU A 38 -20.39 -3.97 12.73
C GLU A 38 -20.00 -4.64 14.05
N VAL A 39 -18.93 -5.44 14.04
CA VAL A 39 -18.43 -6.11 15.25
C VAL A 39 -17.92 -5.10 16.30
N LEU A 40 -17.28 -4.02 15.86
CA LEU A 40 -16.86 -2.93 16.74
C LEU A 40 -18.06 -2.33 17.47
N LEU A 41 -19.08 -1.91 16.72
CA LEU A 41 -20.25 -1.22 17.26
C LEU A 41 -21.14 -2.14 18.12
N GLU A 42 -21.23 -3.43 17.78
CA GLU A 42 -22.08 -4.39 18.49
C GLU A 42 -21.41 -4.99 19.73
N ASP A 43 -20.12 -5.34 19.66
CA ASP A 43 -19.48 -6.18 20.68
C ASP A 43 -18.23 -5.56 21.33
N GLN A 44 -17.58 -4.58 20.70
CA GLN A 44 -16.25 -4.12 21.10
C GLN A 44 -16.13 -2.59 21.22
N LEU A 45 -17.24 -1.91 21.47
CA LEU A 45 -17.30 -0.45 21.54
C LEU A 45 -16.38 0.14 22.63
N ASP A 46 -16.09 -0.65 23.67
CA ASP A 46 -15.15 -0.31 24.74
C ASP A 46 -13.74 0.05 24.22
N LEU A 47 -13.37 -0.44 23.03
CA LEU A 47 -12.07 -0.12 22.41
C LEU A 47 -11.92 1.36 22.05
N VAL A 48 -13.03 2.06 21.76
CA VAL A 48 -13.04 3.47 21.31
C VAL A 48 -13.71 4.42 22.29
N ARG A 49 -14.38 3.90 23.32
CA ARG A 49 -15.07 4.75 24.31
C ARG A 49 -14.09 5.66 25.04
N ASN A 50 -14.45 6.94 25.17
CA ASN A 50 -13.66 7.99 25.82
C ASN A 50 -12.31 8.31 25.14
N LYS A 51 -12.11 7.89 23.89
CA LYS A 51 -10.93 8.24 23.08
C LYS A 51 -11.33 9.18 21.95
N ARG A 52 -10.42 10.05 21.53
CA ARG A 52 -10.53 10.80 20.28
C ARG A 52 -10.16 9.89 19.12
N VAL A 53 -11.10 9.66 18.22
CA VAL A 53 -10.98 8.66 17.15
C VAL A 53 -10.63 9.36 15.84
N GLY A 54 -9.54 8.93 15.21
CA GLY A 54 -9.23 9.21 13.82
C GLY A 54 -9.65 8.02 12.95
N LEU A 55 -10.25 8.26 11.78
CA LEU A 55 -10.69 7.20 10.87
C LEU A 55 -9.99 7.30 9.51
N ILE A 56 -9.21 6.26 9.18
CA ILE A 56 -8.63 6.05 7.86
C ILE A 56 -9.63 5.20 7.06
N THR A 57 -10.24 5.81 6.04
CA THR A 57 -11.30 5.16 5.26
C THR A 57 -11.47 5.76 3.87
N ASN A 58 -12.33 5.13 3.08
CA ASN A 58 -12.76 5.58 1.76
C ASN A 58 -14.23 5.12 1.54
N PRO A 59 -14.82 5.25 0.34
CA PRO A 59 -16.21 4.84 0.10
C PRO A 59 -16.53 3.37 0.42
N THR A 60 -15.52 2.50 0.45
CA THR A 60 -15.69 1.08 0.76
C THR A 60 -15.87 0.79 2.26
N GLY A 61 -15.53 1.76 3.11
CA GLY A 61 -15.78 1.75 4.55
C GLY A 61 -17.27 1.88 4.83
N VAL A 62 -18.01 0.79 4.62
CA VAL A 62 -19.44 0.68 4.86
C VAL A 62 -19.80 -0.57 5.65
N ALA A 63 -20.86 -0.49 6.43
CA ALA A 63 -21.54 -1.65 6.99
C ALA A 63 -22.30 -2.43 5.91
N SER A 64 -22.85 -3.56 6.31
CA SER A 64 -23.53 -4.47 5.40
C SER A 64 -24.82 -3.85 4.81
N ASP A 65 -25.39 -2.82 5.45
CA ASP A 65 -26.52 -2.03 4.95
C ASP A 65 -26.12 -0.79 4.11
N LEU A 66 -24.84 -0.70 3.69
CA LEU A 66 -24.24 0.39 2.93
C LEU A 66 -24.11 1.73 3.66
N LYS A 67 -24.36 1.79 4.97
CA LYS A 67 -24.04 3.00 5.75
C LYS A 67 -22.53 3.13 5.92
N SER A 68 -22.03 4.35 5.65
CA SER A 68 -20.61 4.66 5.81
C SER A 68 -20.18 4.55 7.27
N SER A 69 -18.99 4.00 7.48
CA SER A 69 -18.33 3.96 8.79
C SER A 69 -18.09 5.36 9.36
N ILE A 70 -17.91 6.38 8.50
CA ILE A 70 -17.85 7.79 8.90
C ILE A 70 -19.14 8.17 9.64
N ASP A 71 -20.28 7.94 8.99
CA ASP A 71 -21.59 8.30 9.53
C ASP A 71 -21.93 7.46 10.78
N LEU A 72 -21.66 6.16 10.73
CA LEU A 72 -21.92 5.25 11.85
C LEU A 72 -21.14 5.65 13.10
N LEU A 73 -19.87 6.05 12.96
CA LEU A 73 -19.04 6.47 14.07
C LEU A 73 -19.38 7.89 14.54
N TYR A 74 -19.61 8.82 13.61
CA TYR A 74 -19.95 10.22 13.93
C TYR A 74 -21.30 10.34 14.66
N ASP A 75 -22.31 9.56 14.23
CA ASP A 75 -23.65 9.60 14.82
C ASP A 75 -23.75 8.77 16.13
N HIS A 76 -22.72 7.99 16.47
CA HIS A 76 -22.76 7.13 17.65
C HIS A 76 -22.49 7.93 18.95
N PRO A 77 -23.39 7.91 19.95
CA PRO A 77 -23.31 8.81 21.11
C PRO A 77 -22.12 8.56 22.05
N GLU A 78 -21.46 7.41 21.94
CA GLU A 78 -20.30 7.01 22.76
C GLU A 78 -18.97 7.07 22.00
N VAL A 79 -18.98 7.48 20.73
CA VAL A 79 -17.79 7.62 19.90
C VAL A 79 -17.50 9.10 19.70
N ASN A 80 -16.24 9.49 19.88
CA ASN A 80 -15.79 10.86 19.65
C ASN A 80 -14.88 10.87 18.41
N LEU A 81 -15.49 10.91 17.21
CA LEU A 81 -14.77 11.00 15.95
C LEU A 81 -14.26 12.43 15.74
N THR A 82 -12.95 12.61 15.60
CA THR A 82 -12.29 13.93 15.56
C THR A 82 -11.58 14.24 14.26
N ALA A 83 -11.14 13.21 13.52
CA ALA A 83 -10.42 13.39 12.26
C ALA A 83 -10.69 12.26 11.27
N LEU A 84 -10.57 12.59 9.99
CA LEU A 84 -10.72 11.66 8.87
C LEU A 84 -9.45 11.67 8.03
N PHE A 85 -9.08 10.52 7.48
CA PHE A 85 -7.89 10.34 6.65
C PHE A 85 -8.26 9.59 5.38
N GLY A 86 -8.02 10.20 4.22
CA GLY A 86 -8.32 9.63 2.91
C GLY A 86 -7.05 9.10 2.23
N PRO A 87 -7.02 7.86 1.72
CA PRO A 87 -5.90 7.31 0.95
C PRO A 87 -5.92 7.85 -0.50
N GLU A 88 -5.28 7.14 -1.43
CA GLU A 88 -5.49 7.29 -2.87
C GLU A 88 -6.98 7.34 -3.23
N HIS A 89 -7.34 8.16 -4.23
CA HIS A 89 -8.71 8.51 -4.63
C HIS A 89 -9.51 9.35 -3.60
N GLY A 90 -8.97 9.54 -2.40
CA GLY A 90 -9.56 10.32 -1.32
C GLY A 90 -10.77 9.64 -0.65
N ILE A 91 -11.26 10.27 0.42
CA ILE A 91 -12.34 9.69 1.25
C ILE A 91 -13.70 9.55 0.54
N ARG A 92 -13.92 10.30 -0.54
CA ARG A 92 -15.13 10.24 -1.38
C ARG A 92 -14.92 9.43 -2.66
N GLY A 93 -13.71 8.94 -2.93
CA GLY A 93 -13.37 8.10 -4.10
C GLY A 93 -13.69 8.74 -5.44
N ASN A 94 -13.55 10.06 -5.56
CA ASN A 94 -13.99 10.85 -6.71
C ASN A 94 -12.84 11.38 -7.57
N ARG A 95 -11.69 10.69 -7.55
CA ARG A 95 -10.47 11.01 -8.31
C ARG A 95 -9.87 9.77 -8.95
N GLU A 96 -9.21 9.96 -10.09
CA GLU A 96 -8.51 8.88 -10.79
C GLU A 96 -7.27 8.41 -10.01
N ALA A 97 -6.71 7.26 -10.40
CA ALA A 97 -5.43 6.79 -9.85
C ALA A 97 -4.32 7.81 -10.18
N GLY A 98 -3.40 8.05 -9.23
CA GLY A 98 -2.37 9.07 -9.40
C GLY A 98 -2.79 10.51 -9.09
N GLU A 99 -4.08 10.81 -8.92
CA GLU A 99 -4.54 12.18 -8.66
C GLU A 99 -4.52 12.56 -7.17
N TYR A 100 -3.90 13.70 -6.86
CA TYR A 100 -3.84 14.23 -5.50
C TYR A 100 -5.15 14.93 -5.07
N VAL A 101 -5.57 14.66 -3.82
CA VAL A 101 -6.66 15.35 -3.13
C VAL A 101 -6.08 16.18 -2.00
N GLU A 102 -6.34 17.48 -1.95
CA GLU A 102 -5.93 18.32 -0.83
C GLU A 102 -6.77 18.06 0.43
N SER A 103 -6.18 18.29 1.60
CA SER A 103 -6.90 18.25 2.89
C SER A 103 -8.00 19.32 2.95
N TYR A 104 -9.13 19.01 3.59
CA TYR A 104 -10.32 19.88 3.63
C TYR A 104 -11.18 19.63 4.88
N ILE A 105 -12.27 20.38 5.04
CA ILE A 105 -13.28 20.14 6.08
C ILE A 105 -14.47 19.41 5.47
N ASP A 106 -14.82 18.25 6.00
CA ASP A 106 -15.97 17.48 5.54
C ASP A 106 -17.28 18.26 5.75
N GLU A 107 -18.04 18.47 4.68
CA GLU A 107 -19.23 19.33 4.71
C GLU A 107 -20.34 18.80 5.64
N LYS A 108 -20.44 17.47 5.79
CA LYS A 108 -21.51 16.83 6.56
C LYS A 108 -21.19 16.79 8.05
N THR A 109 -19.96 16.39 8.40
CA THR A 109 -19.55 16.16 9.80
C THR A 109 -18.85 17.37 10.41
N GLY A 110 -18.32 18.29 9.59
CA GLY A 110 -17.50 19.42 10.03
C GLY A 110 -16.09 19.02 10.51
N LEU A 111 -15.67 17.78 10.27
CA LEU A 111 -14.38 17.26 10.69
C LEU A 111 -13.27 17.56 9.67
N PRO A 112 -12.01 17.71 10.10
CA PRO A 112 -10.88 17.75 9.18
C PRO A 112 -10.71 16.40 8.47
N VAL A 113 -10.45 16.48 7.16
CA VAL A 113 -10.06 15.37 6.28
C VAL A 113 -8.63 15.62 5.84
N TYR A 114 -7.72 14.73 6.23
CA TYR A 114 -6.33 14.74 5.82
C TYR A 114 -6.10 13.80 4.64
N SER A 115 -5.30 14.23 3.67
CA SER A 115 -4.88 13.40 2.55
C SER A 115 -3.64 12.59 2.90
N LEU A 116 -3.71 11.27 2.67
CA LEU A 116 -2.60 10.32 2.80
C LEU A 116 -2.11 9.85 1.42
N TYR A 117 -2.09 10.78 0.45
CA TYR A 117 -1.62 10.54 -0.92
C TYR A 117 -0.80 11.74 -1.40
N GLY A 118 0.18 11.52 -2.28
CA GLY A 118 0.99 12.59 -2.90
C GLY A 118 2.10 13.12 -1.99
N PRO A 119 2.06 14.37 -1.49
CA PRO A 119 3.12 14.92 -0.62
C PRO A 119 3.12 14.32 0.80
N THR A 120 2.09 13.56 1.19
CA THR A 120 2.00 13.00 2.54
C THR A 120 1.33 11.64 2.48
N TRP A 121 2.08 10.57 2.74
CA TRP A 121 1.59 9.19 2.75
C TRP A 121 1.46 8.62 4.17
N LYS A 122 2.40 9.02 5.03
CA LYS A 122 2.42 8.72 6.45
C LYS A 122 1.76 9.88 7.21
N PRO A 123 0.78 9.64 8.09
CA PRO A 123 0.21 10.69 8.93
C PRO A 123 1.31 11.45 9.70
N LYS A 124 1.29 12.78 9.62
CA LYS A 124 2.23 13.65 10.37
C LYS A 124 1.75 13.82 11.82
N GLU A 125 2.67 14.15 12.73
CA GLU A 125 2.36 14.42 14.15
C GLU A 125 1.20 15.42 14.31
N GLU A 126 1.23 16.52 13.56
CA GLU A 126 0.20 17.58 13.54
C GLU A 126 -1.19 17.06 13.16
N MET A 127 -1.28 16.03 12.30
CA MET A 127 -2.54 15.42 11.90
C MET A 127 -3.11 14.51 13.00
N LEU A 128 -2.28 14.12 13.96
CA LEU A 128 -2.60 13.18 15.04
C LEU A 128 -2.75 13.85 16.42
N GLU A 129 -2.60 15.17 16.51
CA GLU A 129 -2.74 15.92 17.77
C GLU A 129 -4.07 15.66 18.47
N ASP A 130 -5.15 15.61 17.67
CA ASP A 130 -6.52 15.35 18.09
C ASP A 130 -6.98 13.90 17.97
N VAL A 131 -6.02 12.95 17.91
CA VAL A 131 -6.30 11.52 17.79
C VAL A 131 -5.57 10.74 18.88
N ASP A 132 -6.31 9.93 19.61
CA ASP A 132 -5.77 8.96 20.58
C ASP A 132 -5.69 7.56 19.97
N VAL A 133 -6.67 7.22 19.12
CA VAL A 133 -6.76 5.93 18.42
C VAL A 133 -7.10 6.13 16.95
N LEU A 134 -6.33 5.48 16.07
CA LEU A 134 -6.61 5.39 14.64
C LEU A 134 -7.43 4.12 14.36
N LEU A 135 -8.53 4.27 13.62
CA LEU A 135 -9.26 3.15 13.03
C LEU A 135 -8.89 3.04 11.55
N PHE A 136 -8.65 1.82 11.07
CA PHE A 136 -8.51 1.54 9.64
C PHE A 136 -9.69 0.71 9.15
N ASP A 137 -10.45 1.22 8.18
CA ASP A 137 -11.61 0.55 7.61
C ASP A 137 -11.71 0.78 6.09
N ILE A 138 -11.03 -0.06 5.32
CA ILE A 138 -10.97 -0.02 3.85
C ILE A 138 -11.02 -1.45 3.30
N GLN A 139 -11.83 -1.67 2.26
CA GLN A 139 -11.84 -2.89 1.48
C GLN A 139 -10.66 -2.90 0.50
N ASP A 140 -9.73 -3.82 0.74
CA ASP A 140 -8.61 -4.15 -0.15
C ASP A 140 -9.01 -5.21 -1.21
N ILE A 141 -8.12 -5.54 -2.17
CA ILE A 141 -8.37 -6.55 -3.20
C ILE A 141 -7.47 -7.80 -3.17
N GLY A 142 -6.52 -7.89 -2.24
CA GLY A 142 -5.71 -9.09 -2.03
C GLY A 142 -4.46 -9.19 -2.90
N SER A 143 -3.98 -8.06 -3.43
CA SER A 143 -2.82 -7.95 -4.31
C SER A 143 -1.73 -7.05 -3.68
N ASN A 144 -0.46 -7.42 -3.86
CA ASN A 144 0.68 -6.62 -3.37
C ASN A 144 0.93 -5.32 -4.16
N VAL A 145 0.20 -5.06 -5.24
CA VAL A 145 0.30 -3.78 -5.96
C VAL A 145 -0.94 -2.90 -5.77
N TYR A 146 -1.85 -3.28 -4.88
CA TYR A 146 -2.96 -2.41 -4.50
C TYR A 146 -2.59 -1.54 -3.29
N THR A 147 -2.69 -0.22 -3.44
CA THR A 147 -1.99 0.75 -2.57
C THR A 147 -2.55 0.86 -1.15
N TYR A 148 -3.79 0.41 -0.88
CA TYR A 148 -4.44 0.62 0.41
C TYR A 148 -3.77 -0.11 1.57
N ILE A 149 -3.18 -1.29 1.35
CA ILE A 149 -2.42 -1.99 2.39
C ILE A 149 -1.15 -1.23 2.78
N TYR A 150 -0.58 -0.44 1.86
CA TYR A 150 0.57 0.41 2.17
C TYR A 150 0.15 1.64 2.97
N THR A 151 -1.04 2.22 2.73
CA THR A 151 -1.62 3.23 3.63
C THR A 151 -1.75 2.70 5.06
N LEU A 152 -2.22 1.45 5.23
CA LEU A 152 -2.24 0.80 6.55
C LEU A 152 -0.84 0.69 7.15
N GLY A 153 0.13 0.23 6.36
CA GLY A 153 1.53 0.17 6.77
C GLY A 153 2.06 1.51 7.26
N PHE A 154 1.94 2.59 6.49
CA PHE A 154 2.39 3.91 6.91
C PHE A 154 1.64 4.44 8.14
N ALA A 155 0.35 4.13 8.28
CA ALA A 155 -0.40 4.47 9.49
C ALA A 155 0.11 3.72 10.72
N MET A 156 0.54 2.46 10.57
CA MET A 156 1.22 1.70 11.63
C MET A 156 2.54 2.35 12.03
N GLU A 157 3.33 2.82 11.07
CA GLU A 157 4.58 3.50 11.33
C GLU A 157 4.38 4.80 12.12
N ALA A 158 3.46 5.66 11.66
CA ALA A 158 3.08 6.86 12.38
C ALA A 158 2.56 6.56 13.79
N ALA A 159 1.78 5.47 13.95
CA ALA A 159 1.27 5.06 15.25
C ALA A 159 2.40 4.62 16.20
N ALA A 160 3.41 3.88 15.71
CA ALA A 160 4.58 3.50 16.49
C ALA A 160 5.41 4.73 16.90
N GLU A 161 5.65 5.65 15.97
CA GLU A 161 6.46 6.86 16.18
C GLU A 161 5.77 7.82 17.17
N HIS A 162 4.48 8.03 17.04
CA HIS A 162 3.71 9.03 17.80
C HIS A 162 2.88 8.45 18.96
N ASP A 163 3.16 7.22 19.39
CA ASP A 163 2.50 6.56 20.52
C ASP A 163 0.97 6.49 20.41
N LYS A 164 0.46 6.19 19.21
CA LYS A 164 -0.97 6.04 18.94
C LYS A 164 -1.37 4.57 18.95
N GLU A 165 -2.57 4.30 19.42
CA GLU A 165 -3.21 2.99 19.23
C GLU A 165 -3.75 2.90 17.80
N LEU A 166 -3.62 1.73 17.17
CA LEU A 166 -4.20 1.45 15.87
C LEU A 166 -5.14 0.25 15.97
N ILE A 167 -6.36 0.40 15.47
CA ILE A 167 -7.35 -0.66 15.41
C ILE A 167 -7.76 -0.91 13.96
N VAL A 168 -7.52 -2.12 13.47
CA VAL A 168 -7.97 -2.54 12.14
C VAL A 168 -9.38 -3.13 12.24
N LEU A 169 -10.33 -2.53 11.52
CA LEU A 169 -11.68 -3.06 11.34
C LEU A 169 -11.64 -4.00 10.16
N ASP A 170 -11.47 -5.29 10.44
CA ASP A 170 -11.05 -6.22 9.41
C ASP A 170 -12.14 -6.48 8.35
N ARG A 171 -11.69 -6.78 7.13
CA ARG A 171 -12.55 -7.00 5.96
C ARG A 171 -12.12 -8.23 5.16
N PRO A 172 -13.03 -8.85 4.38
CA PRO A 172 -12.69 -10.01 3.57
C PRO A 172 -11.58 -9.70 2.58
N ASN A 173 -10.64 -10.63 2.41
CA ASN A 173 -9.87 -10.65 1.16
C ASN A 173 -10.81 -11.16 0.05
N PRO A 174 -11.12 -10.36 -0.99
CA PRO A 174 -12.19 -10.69 -1.94
C PRO A 174 -11.83 -11.86 -2.85
N ILE A 175 -10.53 -12.13 -3.03
CA ILE A 175 -10.04 -13.26 -3.80
C ILE A 175 -9.74 -14.49 -2.92
N GLY A 176 -10.22 -14.48 -1.67
CA GLY A 176 -10.07 -15.59 -0.73
C GLY A 176 -8.71 -15.59 -0.02
N GLY A 177 -8.61 -16.48 0.98
CA GLY A 177 -7.43 -16.62 1.84
C GLY A 177 -6.71 -17.96 1.69
N THR A 178 -7.04 -18.80 0.70
CA THR A 178 -6.40 -20.12 0.58
C THR A 178 -5.15 -20.10 -0.27
N LYS A 179 -5.22 -19.52 -1.48
CA LYS A 179 -4.08 -19.44 -2.41
C LYS A 179 -3.13 -18.29 -2.07
N VAL A 180 -1.85 -18.51 -2.36
CA VAL A 180 -0.75 -17.54 -2.26
C VAL A 180 0.11 -17.76 -3.49
N GLU A 181 0.44 -16.72 -4.23
CA GLU A 181 1.05 -16.86 -5.56
C GLU A 181 2.00 -15.70 -5.89
N GLY A 182 3.00 -15.98 -6.73
CA GLY A 182 4.01 -15.03 -7.20
C GLY A 182 5.23 -14.98 -6.29
N PRO A 183 6.34 -14.40 -6.79
CA PRO A 183 7.56 -14.29 -6.00
C PRO A 183 7.32 -13.39 -4.79
N VAL A 184 7.96 -13.72 -3.68
CA VAL A 184 8.02 -12.80 -2.53
C VAL A 184 8.86 -11.61 -2.98
N ARG A 185 8.33 -10.40 -2.77
CA ARG A 185 9.02 -9.19 -3.22
C ARG A 185 10.47 -9.17 -2.70
N SER A 186 11.44 -9.02 -3.59
CA SER A 186 12.85 -8.86 -3.22
C SER A 186 13.14 -7.45 -2.73
N GLU A 187 14.18 -7.30 -1.89
CA GLU A 187 14.62 -5.99 -1.38
C GLU A 187 15.00 -5.02 -2.51
N ASP A 188 15.58 -5.54 -3.60
CA ASP A 188 15.94 -4.76 -4.78
C ASP A 188 14.72 -4.34 -5.63
N ALA A 189 13.55 -4.94 -5.40
CA ALA A 189 12.27 -4.62 -6.02
C ALA A 189 11.36 -3.75 -5.13
N VAL A 190 11.91 -3.22 -4.03
CA VAL A 190 11.19 -2.31 -3.13
C VAL A 190 11.02 -0.95 -3.80
N SER A 191 9.75 -0.58 -4.02
CA SER A 191 9.34 0.79 -4.32
C SER A 191 8.55 1.37 -3.14
N PHE A 192 7.93 2.53 -3.32
CA PHE A 192 6.91 3.03 -2.38
C PHE A 192 5.84 1.95 -2.07
N MET A 193 5.47 1.15 -3.07
CA MET A 193 4.53 0.02 -2.99
C MET A 193 5.21 -1.28 -2.54
N GLY A 194 6.40 -1.21 -1.94
CA GLY A 194 7.23 -2.39 -1.69
C GLY A 194 7.83 -2.46 -0.29
N ARG A 195 7.56 -1.48 0.58
CA ARG A 195 8.13 -1.42 1.94
C ARG A 195 7.85 -2.67 2.78
N PHE A 196 6.77 -3.39 2.43
CA PHE A 196 6.40 -4.66 3.02
C PHE A 196 6.51 -5.78 1.99
N LEU A 197 7.34 -6.78 2.29
CA LEU A 197 7.64 -7.89 1.40
C LEU A 197 6.44 -8.83 1.37
N LEU A 198 5.77 -8.88 0.23
CA LEU A 198 4.57 -9.67 -0.02
C LEU A 198 4.64 -10.32 -1.41
N PRO A 199 4.18 -11.57 -1.55
CA PRO A 199 3.95 -12.13 -2.87
C PRO A 199 2.75 -11.48 -3.55
N VAL A 200 2.68 -11.59 -4.89
CA VAL A 200 1.65 -10.94 -5.73
C VAL A 200 0.24 -11.17 -5.19
N ARG A 201 -0.11 -12.42 -4.90
CA ARG A 201 -1.31 -12.81 -4.16
C ARG A 201 -0.89 -13.26 -2.77
N HIS A 202 -1.08 -12.42 -1.75
CA HIS A 202 -0.68 -12.73 -0.38
C HIS A 202 -1.69 -13.62 0.37
N GLY A 203 -2.96 -13.63 -0.04
CA GLY A 203 -4.02 -14.45 0.55
C GLY A 203 -4.25 -14.17 2.04
N MET A 204 -4.08 -12.93 2.49
CA MET A 204 -4.31 -12.49 3.87
C MET A 204 -5.34 -11.36 3.91
N THR A 205 -6.05 -11.24 5.03
CA THR A 205 -6.88 -10.05 5.32
C THR A 205 -6.00 -8.87 5.78
N VAL A 206 -6.52 -7.65 5.75
CA VAL A 206 -5.77 -6.47 6.21
C VAL A 206 -5.42 -6.54 7.70
N GLY A 207 -6.27 -7.16 8.52
CA GLY A 207 -5.97 -7.43 9.93
C GLY A 207 -4.85 -8.44 10.14
N GLU A 208 -4.82 -9.51 9.33
CA GLU A 208 -3.72 -10.49 9.33
C GLU A 208 -2.40 -9.84 8.86
N LEU A 209 -2.44 -8.98 7.83
CA LEU A 209 -1.27 -8.24 7.35
C LEU A 209 -0.71 -7.29 8.42
N ALA A 210 -1.55 -6.46 9.03
CA ALA A 210 -1.10 -5.57 10.12
C ALA A 210 -0.51 -6.36 11.29
N THR A 211 -1.13 -7.49 11.64
CA THR A 211 -0.60 -8.36 12.70
C THR A 211 0.79 -8.87 12.33
N MET A 212 0.96 -9.40 11.12
CA MET A 212 2.25 -9.87 10.61
C MET A 212 3.29 -8.75 10.64
N TRP A 213 2.99 -7.58 10.07
CA TRP A 213 3.95 -6.49 9.95
C TRP A 213 4.40 -5.94 11.30
N ASN A 214 3.50 -5.88 12.28
CA ASN A 214 3.88 -5.40 13.62
C ASN A 214 5.00 -6.26 14.23
N HIS A 215 4.98 -7.57 13.96
CA HIS A 215 5.98 -8.53 14.44
C HIS A 215 7.21 -8.60 13.53
N GLU A 216 7.04 -8.86 12.24
CA GLU A 216 8.15 -9.08 11.31
C GLU A 216 9.02 -7.82 11.11
N TYR A 217 8.42 -6.64 11.22
CA TYR A 217 9.14 -5.36 11.10
C TYR A 217 9.45 -4.71 12.45
N SER A 218 9.23 -5.43 13.56
CA SER A 218 9.51 -4.96 14.92
C SER A 218 9.00 -3.53 15.16
N MET A 219 7.74 -3.26 14.79
CA MET A 219 7.19 -1.89 14.84
C MET A 219 6.79 -1.47 16.26
N ALA A 220 6.34 -2.45 17.06
CA ALA A 220 5.77 -2.21 18.39
C ALA A 220 4.62 -1.18 18.40
N VAL A 221 3.65 -1.37 17.51
CA VAL A 221 2.36 -0.67 17.54
C VAL A 221 1.46 -1.31 18.60
N ASP A 222 0.72 -0.49 19.36
CA ASP A 222 -0.46 -0.94 20.13
C ASP A 222 -1.57 -1.27 19.13
N LEU A 223 -1.49 -2.49 18.58
CA LEU A 223 -2.33 -2.95 17.49
C LEU A 223 -3.47 -3.82 18.03
N LYS A 224 -4.69 -3.51 17.62
CA LYS A 224 -5.86 -4.38 17.79
C LYS A 224 -6.51 -4.67 16.45
N VAL A 225 -7.08 -5.86 16.33
CA VAL A 225 -7.84 -6.25 15.14
C VAL A 225 -9.27 -6.62 15.58
N VAL A 226 -10.24 -5.85 15.10
CA VAL A 226 -11.66 -6.21 15.25
C VAL A 226 -11.99 -7.22 14.16
N LYS A 227 -11.86 -8.50 14.51
CA LYS A 227 -12.09 -9.63 13.61
C LYS A 227 -13.52 -9.64 13.09
N MET A 228 -13.67 -9.97 11.81
CA MET A 228 -14.97 -10.28 11.22
C MET A 228 -15.64 -11.48 11.92
N LYS A 229 -16.98 -11.52 11.87
CA LYS A 229 -17.74 -12.73 12.21
C LYS A 229 -18.20 -13.44 10.94
N GLY A 230 -17.94 -14.74 10.86
CA GLY A 230 -18.48 -15.62 9.82
C GLY A 230 -17.61 -15.77 8.56
N TRP A 231 -16.63 -14.88 8.33
CA TRP A 231 -15.70 -15.05 7.22
C TRP A 231 -14.81 -16.28 7.43
N LYS A 232 -14.52 -16.97 6.32
CA LYS A 232 -13.59 -18.11 6.27
C LYS A 232 -12.65 -17.92 5.10
N ARG A 233 -11.44 -18.46 5.21
CA ARG A 233 -10.41 -18.36 4.16
C ARG A 233 -10.86 -18.92 2.81
N THR A 234 -11.79 -19.88 2.81
CA THR A 234 -12.36 -20.48 1.59
C THR A 234 -13.43 -19.61 0.93
N MET A 235 -13.85 -18.50 1.54
CA MET A 235 -14.86 -17.61 0.98
C MET A 235 -14.20 -16.63 0.01
N HIS A 236 -14.75 -16.54 -1.19
CA HIS A 236 -14.57 -15.41 -2.08
C HIS A 236 -15.58 -14.31 -1.73
N PHE A 237 -15.44 -13.11 -2.30
CA PHE A 237 -16.32 -12.00 -1.95
C PHE A 237 -17.81 -12.33 -2.12
N GLU A 238 -18.16 -13.08 -3.16
CA GLU A 238 -19.55 -13.45 -3.45
C GLU A 238 -20.18 -14.33 -2.35
N ASP A 239 -19.37 -15.14 -1.66
CA ASP A 239 -19.84 -16.02 -0.59
C ASP A 239 -20.18 -15.24 0.70
N THR A 240 -19.69 -14.01 0.84
CA THR A 240 -19.82 -13.21 2.06
C THR A 240 -21.23 -12.64 2.26
N GLY A 241 -21.95 -12.44 1.14
CA GLY A 241 -23.21 -11.69 1.09
C GLY A 241 -23.07 -10.19 1.34
N LEU A 242 -21.85 -9.65 1.44
CA LEU A 242 -21.61 -8.21 1.55
C LEU A 242 -21.84 -7.50 0.20
N PRO A 243 -22.23 -6.22 0.22
CA PRO A 243 -22.39 -5.47 -1.02
C PRO A 243 -21.01 -5.06 -1.53
N TRP A 244 -20.76 -5.22 -2.83
CA TRP A 244 -19.54 -4.69 -3.45
C TRP A 244 -19.68 -3.18 -3.63
N VAL A 245 -18.76 -2.42 -3.03
CA VAL A 245 -18.52 -1.02 -3.36
C VAL A 245 -17.22 -0.99 -4.12
N MET A 246 -17.22 -0.35 -5.30
CA MET A 246 -16.01 -0.24 -6.12
C MET A 246 -14.85 0.30 -5.30
N THR A 247 -13.72 -0.41 -5.32
CA THR A 247 -12.57 -0.09 -4.48
C THR A 247 -11.75 1.06 -5.07
N SER A 248 -11.76 1.21 -6.40
CA SER A 248 -11.26 2.38 -7.14
C SER A 248 -12.05 2.53 -8.46
N PRO A 249 -11.91 3.66 -9.20
CA PRO A 249 -12.57 3.88 -10.49
C PRO A 249 -12.44 2.71 -11.47
N ASN A 250 -11.25 2.10 -11.50
CA ASN A 250 -10.92 1.00 -12.42
C ASN A 250 -11.13 -0.40 -11.81
N ILE A 251 -11.65 -0.51 -10.59
CA ILE A 251 -12.09 -1.78 -9.98
C ILE A 251 -13.60 -1.72 -9.68
N PRO A 252 -14.46 -1.63 -10.72
CA PRO A 252 -15.90 -1.42 -10.55
C PRO A 252 -16.64 -2.67 -10.05
N THR A 253 -16.10 -3.87 -10.28
CA THR A 253 -16.76 -5.14 -9.97
C THR A 253 -15.86 -6.09 -9.17
N LYS A 254 -16.49 -7.05 -8.48
CA LYS A 254 -15.78 -8.14 -7.81
C LYS A 254 -15.02 -9.03 -8.80
N GLU A 255 -15.52 -9.20 -10.03
CA GLU A 255 -14.83 -9.93 -11.10
C GLU A 255 -13.54 -9.21 -11.51
N THR A 256 -13.60 -7.88 -11.65
CA THR A 256 -12.42 -7.05 -11.90
C THR A 256 -11.40 -7.21 -10.75
N ALA A 257 -11.84 -7.12 -9.50
CA ALA A 257 -10.97 -7.33 -8.34
C ALA A 257 -10.35 -8.74 -8.31
N TYR A 258 -11.07 -9.74 -8.85
CA TYR A 258 -10.58 -11.11 -8.91
C TYR A 258 -9.43 -11.29 -9.88
N LEU A 259 -9.57 -10.77 -11.09
CA LEU A 259 -8.57 -10.93 -12.15
C LEU A 259 -7.36 -10.01 -11.96
N TYR A 260 -7.53 -8.89 -11.26
CA TYR A 260 -6.50 -7.85 -11.11
C TYR A 260 -5.12 -8.42 -10.77
N ALA A 261 -4.97 -9.25 -9.74
CA ALA A 261 -3.66 -9.76 -9.32
C ALA A 261 -2.92 -10.59 -10.40
N GLY A 262 -3.64 -11.11 -11.40
CA GLY A 262 -3.05 -11.80 -12.55
C GLY A 262 -2.91 -10.88 -13.76
N THR A 263 -3.98 -10.23 -14.17
CA THR A 263 -3.99 -9.44 -15.40
C THR A 263 -3.25 -8.11 -15.28
N GLU A 264 -3.04 -7.61 -14.07
CA GLU A 264 -2.16 -6.44 -13.85
C GLU A 264 -0.72 -6.75 -14.25
N LEU A 265 -0.30 -8.03 -14.31
CA LEU A 265 1.03 -8.40 -14.82
C LEU A 265 1.24 -8.05 -16.31
N LEU A 266 0.21 -7.63 -17.03
CA LEU A 266 0.36 -7.09 -18.39
C LEU A 266 0.69 -5.60 -18.38
N ASP A 267 0.48 -4.91 -17.25
CA ASP A 267 0.89 -3.53 -17.09
C ASP A 267 2.43 -3.42 -17.13
N ASP A 268 2.96 -2.20 -17.24
CA ASP A 268 4.40 -1.95 -17.47
C ASP A 268 4.96 -2.66 -18.73
N THR A 269 4.09 -3.10 -19.63
CA THR A 269 4.41 -3.54 -20.98
C THR A 269 3.66 -2.68 -22.01
N THR A 270 3.91 -2.91 -23.29
CA THR A 270 3.10 -2.32 -24.36
C THR A 270 1.67 -2.85 -24.41
N LEU A 271 1.29 -3.86 -23.62
CA LEU A 271 -0.07 -4.40 -23.63
C LEU A 271 -1.07 -3.47 -22.92
N THR A 272 -2.37 -3.69 -23.15
CA THR A 272 -3.43 -3.03 -22.37
C THR A 272 -4.15 -4.04 -21.49
N THR A 273 -4.43 -3.62 -20.26
CA THR A 273 -5.26 -4.31 -19.27
C THR A 273 -6.75 -3.95 -19.41
N GLY A 274 -7.14 -3.31 -20.52
CA GLY A 274 -8.53 -2.95 -20.77
C GLY A 274 -9.00 -1.72 -20.00
N LEU A 275 -8.08 -0.96 -19.39
CA LEU A 275 -8.36 0.41 -18.92
C LEU A 275 -8.92 1.26 -20.06
N GLY A 276 -9.78 2.23 -19.73
CA GLY A 276 -10.53 2.98 -20.74
C GLY A 276 -11.77 2.25 -21.29
N THR A 277 -12.09 1.04 -20.80
CA THR A 277 -13.30 0.29 -21.19
C THR A 277 -14.27 0.13 -20.02
N THR A 278 -15.41 -0.52 -20.25
CA THR A 278 -16.36 -0.88 -19.17
C THR A 278 -16.03 -2.21 -18.48
N ARG A 279 -14.87 -2.81 -18.80
CA ARG A 279 -14.42 -4.14 -18.37
C ARG A 279 -12.90 -4.16 -18.11
N PRO A 280 -12.37 -3.23 -17.29
CA PRO A 280 -10.94 -3.21 -16.95
C PRO A 280 -10.55 -4.53 -16.27
N PHE A 281 -9.34 -5.00 -16.55
CA PHE A 281 -8.74 -6.26 -16.09
C PHE A 281 -9.47 -7.54 -16.51
N GLU A 282 -10.68 -7.45 -17.07
CA GLU A 282 -11.34 -8.55 -17.75
C GLU A 282 -10.97 -8.61 -19.24
N LEU A 283 -10.68 -7.45 -19.86
CA LEU A 283 -10.24 -7.32 -21.25
C LEU A 283 -8.74 -7.08 -21.31
N VAL A 284 -8.03 -7.82 -22.15
CA VAL A 284 -6.59 -7.66 -22.38
C VAL A 284 -6.26 -7.71 -23.87
N GLY A 285 -5.28 -6.94 -24.34
CA GLY A 285 -5.02 -6.83 -25.78
C GLY A 285 -3.88 -5.89 -26.17
N ALA A 286 -3.68 -5.76 -27.49
CA ALA A 286 -2.96 -4.65 -28.13
C ALA A 286 -3.44 -4.49 -29.60
N PRO A 287 -3.20 -3.36 -30.29
CA PRO A 287 -3.66 -3.16 -31.67
C PRO A 287 -3.10 -4.17 -32.67
N TRP A 288 -1.92 -4.74 -32.37
CA TRP A 288 -1.23 -5.72 -33.19
C TRP A 288 -1.61 -7.18 -32.87
N ILE A 289 -2.46 -7.42 -31.86
CA ILE A 289 -2.89 -8.76 -31.45
C ILE A 289 -4.05 -9.27 -32.32
N ASN A 290 -3.95 -10.53 -32.74
CA ASN A 290 -5.08 -11.26 -33.31
C ASN A 290 -5.87 -11.95 -32.19
N GLY A 291 -7.01 -11.36 -31.81
CA GLY A 291 -7.85 -11.86 -30.72
C GLY A 291 -8.37 -13.29 -30.88
N GLU A 292 -8.66 -13.74 -32.10
CA GLU A 292 -9.09 -15.12 -32.37
C GLU A 292 -7.94 -16.11 -32.13
N ALA A 293 -6.75 -15.80 -32.64
CA ALA A 293 -5.56 -16.64 -32.43
C ALA A 293 -5.14 -16.65 -30.95
N LEU A 294 -5.25 -15.51 -30.25
CA LEU A 294 -4.98 -15.43 -28.81
C LEU A 294 -5.96 -16.28 -28.02
N ALA A 295 -7.26 -16.21 -28.33
CA ALA A 295 -8.27 -17.01 -27.64
C ALA A 295 -8.06 -18.51 -27.87
N ASP A 296 -7.74 -18.93 -29.10
CA ASP A 296 -7.44 -20.32 -29.41
C ASP A 296 -6.20 -20.81 -28.65
N ASP A 297 -5.11 -20.03 -28.63
CA ASP A 297 -3.89 -20.39 -27.88
C ASP A 297 -4.17 -20.52 -26.38
N MET A 298 -4.75 -19.49 -25.77
CA MET A 298 -5.02 -19.46 -24.34
C MET A 298 -5.99 -20.57 -23.90
N ASN A 299 -7.00 -20.92 -24.71
CA ASN A 299 -7.89 -22.04 -24.41
C ASN A 299 -7.21 -23.42 -24.59
N ASN A 300 -6.10 -23.52 -25.33
CA ASN A 300 -5.31 -24.75 -25.49
C ASN A 300 -4.24 -24.92 -24.40
N ARG A 301 -3.97 -23.87 -23.60
CA ARG A 301 -3.05 -23.91 -22.45
C ARG A 301 -3.66 -24.60 -21.21
N ASP A 302 -4.91 -25.03 -21.28
CA ASP A 302 -5.62 -25.80 -20.23
C ASP A 302 -5.61 -25.13 -18.83
N LEU A 303 -5.59 -23.78 -18.78
CA LEU A 303 -5.62 -23.02 -17.53
C LEU A 303 -6.93 -23.23 -16.76
N ALA A 304 -6.83 -23.63 -15.50
CA ALA A 304 -8.00 -24.04 -14.73
C ALA A 304 -8.91 -22.86 -14.33
N GLY A 305 -10.22 -23.06 -14.47
CA GLY A 305 -11.23 -22.13 -13.95
C GLY A 305 -11.46 -20.87 -14.78
N VAL A 306 -10.85 -20.75 -15.97
CA VAL A 306 -11.05 -19.65 -16.90
C VAL A 306 -11.37 -20.12 -18.31
N THR A 307 -12.11 -19.31 -19.06
CA THR A 307 -12.32 -19.45 -20.51
C THR A 307 -12.01 -18.12 -21.20
N PHE A 308 -11.37 -18.18 -22.37
CA PHE A 308 -10.99 -16.99 -23.14
C PHE A 308 -11.92 -16.81 -24.33
N ARG A 309 -12.44 -15.59 -24.50
CA ARG A 309 -13.27 -15.22 -25.65
C ARG A 309 -12.55 -14.13 -26.45
N PRO A 310 -12.45 -14.23 -27.79
CA PRO A 310 -11.88 -13.14 -28.60
C PRO A 310 -12.67 -11.85 -28.39
N ALA A 311 -11.96 -10.73 -28.25
CA ALA A 311 -12.54 -9.42 -28.01
C ALA A 311 -11.88 -8.35 -28.87
N TYR A 312 -12.69 -7.35 -29.22
CA TYR A 312 -12.25 -6.15 -29.92
C TYR A 312 -12.85 -4.95 -29.22
N PHE A 313 -12.02 -3.98 -28.87
CA PHE A 313 -12.45 -2.83 -28.07
C PHE A 313 -11.61 -1.61 -28.41
N THR A 314 -12.13 -0.42 -28.07
CA THR A 314 -11.43 0.85 -28.26
C THR A 314 -11.42 1.57 -26.92
N PRO A 315 -10.28 1.63 -26.22
CA PRO A 315 -10.14 2.37 -24.98
C PRO A 315 -10.51 3.84 -25.14
N MET A 316 -11.19 4.41 -24.14
CA MET A 316 -11.55 5.83 -24.07
C MET A 316 -10.48 6.69 -23.38
N PHE A 317 -9.49 6.07 -22.73
CA PHE A 317 -8.32 6.68 -22.12
C PHE A 317 -7.27 5.57 -21.89
N GLY A 318 -6.05 5.95 -21.51
CA GLY A 318 -4.96 5.00 -21.20
C GLY A 318 -4.28 4.45 -22.45
N ASN A 319 -3.66 3.27 -22.34
CA ASN A 319 -2.97 2.64 -23.46
C ASN A 319 -3.92 2.43 -24.66
N TYR A 320 -3.48 2.88 -25.82
CA TYR A 320 -4.21 2.78 -27.09
C TYR A 320 -5.55 3.54 -27.12
N GLU A 321 -5.64 4.68 -26.42
CA GLU A 321 -6.80 5.57 -26.47
C GLU A 321 -7.23 5.87 -27.92
N GLY A 322 -8.49 5.59 -28.24
CA GLY A 322 -9.09 5.85 -29.55
C GLY A 322 -8.67 4.87 -30.66
N GLU A 323 -7.80 3.90 -30.36
CA GLU A 323 -7.35 2.88 -31.30
C GLU A 323 -8.13 1.55 -31.13
N LEU A 324 -8.31 0.80 -32.22
CA LEU A 324 -8.92 -0.52 -32.16
C LEU A 324 -7.91 -1.54 -31.63
N VAL A 325 -8.23 -2.14 -30.49
CA VAL A 325 -7.47 -3.22 -29.86
C VAL A 325 -8.10 -4.56 -30.19
N GLY A 326 -7.27 -5.52 -30.61
CA GLY A 326 -7.61 -6.95 -30.63
C GLY A 326 -7.09 -7.64 -29.36
N GLY A 327 -7.78 -8.66 -28.89
CA GLY A 327 -7.38 -9.37 -27.69
C GLY A 327 -8.41 -10.38 -27.22
N VAL A 328 -8.47 -10.59 -25.90
CA VAL A 328 -9.42 -11.52 -25.28
C VAL A 328 -10.15 -10.89 -24.10
N GLN A 329 -11.33 -11.42 -23.82
CA GLN A 329 -11.97 -11.30 -22.52
C GLN A 329 -11.71 -12.57 -21.73
N VAL A 330 -11.21 -12.44 -20.50
CA VAL A 330 -11.07 -13.53 -19.55
C VAL A 330 -12.40 -13.72 -18.83
N HIS A 331 -13.02 -14.90 -18.98
CA HIS A 331 -14.23 -15.27 -18.26
C HIS A 331 -13.87 -16.19 -17.09
N ILE A 332 -14.33 -15.86 -15.89
CA ILE A 332 -14.17 -16.69 -14.70
C ILE A 332 -15.27 -17.77 -14.69
N ASP A 333 -14.87 -19.04 -14.73
CA ASP A 333 -15.76 -20.18 -14.61
C ASP A 333 -15.80 -20.72 -13.17
N GLU A 334 -14.63 -20.96 -12.58
CA GLU A 334 -14.48 -21.50 -11.22
C GLU A 334 -13.35 -20.79 -10.47
N PRO A 335 -13.65 -19.68 -9.73
CA PRO A 335 -12.63 -18.85 -9.09
C PRO A 335 -11.61 -19.64 -8.28
N THR A 336 -12.07 -20.62 -7.48
CA THR A 336 -11.24 -21.42 -6.58
C THR A 336 -10.11 -22.19 -7.27
N HIS A 337 -10.22 -22.44 -8.58
CA HIS A 337 -9.23 -23.19 -9.35
C HIS A 337 -8.23 -22.30 -10.09
N ILE A 338 -8.48 -20.99 -10.21
CA ILE A 338 -7.63 -20.08 -10.96
C ILE A 338 -6.33 -19.81 -10.18
N ASP A 339 -5.18 -20.05 -10.83
CA ASP A 339 -3.88 -19.53 -10.45
C ASP A 339 -3.65 -18.23 -11.22
N LEU A 340 -3.81 -17.11 -10.52
CA LEU A 340 -3.84 -15.75 -11.09
C LEU A 340 -2.49 -15.33 -11.63
N VAL A 341 -1.39 -15.64 -10.95
CA VAL A 341 -0.04 -15.29 -11.44
C VAL A 341 0.31 -16.11 -12.68
N GLU A 342 -0.02 -17.40 -12.69
CA GLU A 342 0.14 -18.26 -13.86
C GLU A 342 -0.68 -17.76 -15.05
N LEU A 343 -1.93 -17.34 -14.82
CA LEU A 343 -2.79 -16.71 -15.81
C LEU A 343 -2.14 -15.47 -16.43
N GLY A 344 -1.63 -14.56 -15.59
CA GLY A 344 -0.98 -13.32 -16.04
C GLY A 344 0.26 -13.59 -16.89
N LEU A 345 1.13 -14.50 -16.43
CA LEU A 345 2.36 -14.86 -17.16
C LEU A 345 2.06 -15.53 -18.50
N ASN A 346 1.07 -16.44 -18.55
CA ASN A 346 0.65 -17.05 -19.81
C ASN A 346 0.05 -16.05 -20.79
N LEU A 347 -0.67 -15.03 -20.31
CA LEU A 347 -1.16 -13.94 -21.15
C LEU A 347 -0.01 -13.09 -21.71
N VAL A 348 0.96 -12.71 -20.87
CA VAL A 348 2.16 -11.97 -21.31
C VAL A 348 2.94 -12.77 -22.36
N ASP A 349 3.18 -14.05 -22.09
CA ASP A 349 3.87 -14.99 -22.98
C ASP A 349 3.16 -15.13 -24.34
N ALA A 350 1.87 -15.50 -24.34
CA ALA A 350 1.08 -15.68 -25.57
C ALA A 350 0.98 -14.41 -26.41
N MET A 351 0.92 -13.25 -25.76
CA MET A 351 0.79 -11.97 -26.44
C MET A 351 2.14 -11.51 -27.00
N ARG A 352 3.23 -11.60 -26.23
CA ARG A 352 4.60 -11.33 -26.71
C ARG A 352 4.89 -12.13 -27.99
N ASP A 353 4.55 -13.42 -28.01
CA ASP A 353 4.88 -14.33 -29.11
C ASP A 353 4.16 -14.01 -30.43
N GLN A 354 3.02 -13.31 -30.38
CA GLN A 354 2.36 -12.87 -31.61
C GLN A 354 3.12 -11.77 -32.33
N ASN A 355 3.84 -10.91 -31.60
CA ASN A 355 4.68 -9.88 -32.19
C ASN A 355 5.81 -9.41 -31.24
N PRO A 356 6.94 -10.15 -31.18
CA PRO A 356 8.06 -9.80 -30.30
C PRO A 356 8.69 -8.44 -30.61
N ASP A 357 8.57 -7.95 -31.85
CA ASP A 357 9.13 -6.66 -32.26
C ASP A 357 8.33 -5.45 -31.71
N GLU A 358 7.04 -5.64 -31.40
CA GLU A 358 6.16 -4.60 -30.81
C GLU A 358 6.00 -4.74 -29.30
N PHE A 359 6.51 -5.83 -28.71
CA PHE A 359 6.46 -6.04 -27.27
C PHE A 359 7.63 -5.32 -26.57
N GLU A 360 7.31 -4.30 -25.79
CA GLU A 360 8.27 -3.65 -24.89
C GLU A 360 7.83 -3.82 -23.44
N MET A 361 8.81 -3.87 -22.53
CA MET A 361 8.61 -3.99 -21.09
C MET A 361 9.48 -2.95 -20.38
N THR A 362 8.88 -2.11 -19.55
CA THR A 362 9.56 -1.05 -18.82
C THR A 362 10.44 -1.64 -17.70
N SER A 363 11.33 -0.82 -17.14
CA SER A 363 12.09 -1.21 -15.94
C SER A 363 11.22 -1.34 -14.69
N SER A 364 10.04 -0.71 -14.68
CA SER A 364 9.12 -0.72 -13.55
C SER A 364 8.43 -2.06 -13.33
N TYR A 365 8.43 -2.94 -14.35
CA TYR A 365 7.87 -4.29 -14.25
C TYR A 365 8.44 -5.09 -13.06
N VAL A 366 9.69 -4.84 -12.67
CA VAL A 366 10.31 -5.42 -11.46
C VAL A 366 9.47 -5.11 -10.21
N SER A 367 8.96 -3.89 -10.08
CA SER A 367 8.10 -3.47 -8.97
C SER A 367 6.71 -4.08 -9.03
N LEU A 368 6.23 -4.42 -10.23
CA LEU A 368 4.94 -5.07 -10.44
C LEU A 368 4.96 -6.54 -10.05
N ILE A 369 5.92 -7.32 -10.60
CA ILE A 369 6.04 -8.75 -10.29
C ILE A 369 6.68 -9.00 -8.92
N GLY A 370 7.58 -8.12 -8.48
CA GLY A 370 8.29 -8.22 -7.20
C GLY A 370 9.64 -8.96 -7.26
N ASP A 371 10.10 -9.35 -8.45
CA ASP A 371 11.36 -10.09 -8.64
C ASP A 371 12.14 -9.50 -9.81
N SER A 372 13.44 -9.25 -9.60
CA SER A 372 14.33 -8.63 -10.57
C SER A 372 14.79 -9.57 -11.69
N ASN A 373 14.68 -10.89 -11.50
CA ASN A 373 15.06 -11.90 -12.48
C ASN A 373 13.94 -12.15 -13.50
N VAL A 374 12.68 -12.12 -13.06
CA VAL A 374 11.52 -12.48 -13.89
C VAL A 374 11.40 -11.67 -15.20
N PRO A 375 11.62 -10.33 -15.22
CA PRO A 375 11.61 -9.58 -16.48
C PRO A 375 12.60 -10.12 -17.52
N GLU A 376 13.77 -10.57 -17.08
CA GLU A 376 14.79 -11.11 -17.99
C GLU A 376 14.42 -12.50 -18.48
N MET A 377 13.83 -13.35 -17.64
CA MET A 377 13.30 -14.65 -18.05
C MET A 377 12.19 -14.49 -19.10
N ILE A 378 11.28 -13.53 -18.91
CA ILE A 378 10.23 -13.21 -19.90
C ILE A 378 10.85 -12.72 -21.22
N ARG A 379 11.85 -11.84 -21.18
CA ARG A 379 12.53 -11.36 -22.40
C ARG A 379 13.28 -12.47 -23.14
N ASN A 380 13.79 -13.46 -22.41
CA ASN A 380 14.51 -14.60 -22.95
C ASN A 380 13.62 -15.75 -23.42
N ASP A 381 12.29 -15.57 -23.42
CA ASP A 381 11.33 -16.58 -23.85
C ASP A 381 11.48 -17.89 -23.05
N GLU A 382 11.71 -17.75 -21.74
CA GLU A 382 11.74 -18.90 -20.83
C GLU A 382 10.31 -19.43 -20.59
N PRO A 383 10.12 -20.76 -20.52
CA PRO A 383 8.80 -21.34 -20.24
C PRO A 383 8.19 -20.79 -18.94
N VAL A 384 6.89 -20.52 -18.95
CA VAL A 384 6.17 -19.99 -17.78
C VAL A 384 6.34 -20.89 -16.54
N ASP A 385 6.36 -22.21 -16.71
CA ASP A 385 6.60 -23.17 -15.62
C ASP A 385 7.99 -22.99 -14.98
N ASP A 386 9.03 -22.70 -15.79
CA ASP A 386 10.39 -22.47 -15.30
C ASP A 386 10.48 -21.11 -14.58
N ILE A 387 9.76 -20.10 -15.07
CA ILE A 387 9.59 -18.81 -14.40
C ILE A 387 8.95 -19.02 -13.02
N ILE A 388 7.83 -19.74 -12.94
CA ILE A 388 7.14 -20.02 -11.67
C ILE A 388 8.04 -20.79 -10.70
N ALA A 389 8.71 -21.83 -11.20
CA ALA A 389 9.61 -22.65 -10.40
C ALA A 389 10.78 -21.86 -9.77
N SER A 390 11.12 -20.68 -10.31
CA SER A 390 12.24 -19.88 -9.82
C SER A 390 12.04 -19.30 -8.41
N TRP A 391 10.79 -19.12 -7.97
CA TRP A 391 10.46 -18.54 -6.65
C TRP A 391 9.68 -19.47 -5.73
N GLU A 392 9.32 -20.68 -6.16
CA GLU A 392 8.47 -21.59 -5.37
C GLU A 392 9.07 -21.90 -3.98
N GLU A 393 10.39 -22.15 -3.90
CA GLU A 393 11.05 -22.46 -2.63
C GLU A 393 10.99 -21.28 -1.64
N GLU A 394 11.21 -20.06 -2.12
CA GLU A 394 11.12 -18.86 -1.30
C GLU A 394 9.67 -18.60 -0.87
N LEU A 395 8.72 -18.77 -1.78
CA LEU A 395 7.30 -18.61 -1.51
C LEU A 395 6.81 -19.61 -0.44
N ASP A 396 7.17 -20.87 -0.56
CA ASP A 396 6.84 -21.91 0.43
C ASP A 396 7.44 -21.60 1.80
N THR A 397 8.69 -21.14 1.82
CA THR A 397 9.37 -20.71 3.05
C THR A 397 8.63 -19.56 3.71
N TRP A 398 8.27 -18.52 2.94
CA TRP A 398 7.51 -17.39 3.46
C TRP A 398 6.10 -17.81 3.95
N ILE A 399 5.44 -18.72 3.25
CA ILE A 399 4.13 -19.24 3.66
C ILE A 399 4.23 -19.92 5.03
N ASP A 400 5.19 -20.82 5.21
CA ASP A 400 5.30 -21.65 6.40
C ASP A 400 5.90 -20.91 7.60
N GLU A 401 6.97 -20.15 7.36
CA GLU A 401 7.72 -19.48 8.43
C GLU A 401 7.11 -18.14 8.81
N VAL A 402 6.43 -17.44 7.89
CA VAL A 402 5.87 -16.11 8.12
C VAL A 402 4.35 -16.13 8.14
N ARG A 403 3.69 -16.23 6.97
CA ARG A 403 2.23 -16.04 6.85
C ARG A 403 1.42 -16.95 7.79
N ASN A 404 1.77 -18.23 7.84
CA ASN A 404 1.03 -19.23 8.62
C ASN A 404 1.07 -18.97 10.13
N GLN A 405 1.97 -18.10 10.60
CA GLN A 405 2.05 -17.71 12.01
C GLN A 405 0.99 -16.67 12.41
N TYR A 406 0.37 -15.97 11.44
CA TYR A 406 -0.45 -14.77 11.68
C TYR A 406 -1.92 -14.92 11.29
N LEU A 407 -2.37 -16.13 10.95
CA LEU A 407 -3.72 -16.34 10.43
C LEU A 407 -4.79 -16.24 11.54
N LEU A 408 -5.76 -15.35 11.34
CA LEU A 408 -6.86 -15.07 12.26
C LEU A 408 -8.08 -15.94 11.98
N TYR A 409 -8.26 -16.40 10.73
CA TYR A 409 -9.48 -17.06 10.27
C TYR A 409 -9.25 -18.50 9.82
N ASN A 410 -10.26 -19.34 10.01
CA ASN A 410 -10.22 -20.74 9.60
C ASN A 410 -10.82 -20.95 8.18
N PRO A 411 -10.65 -22.12 7.55
CA PRO A 411 -9.75 -23.22 7.94
C PRO A 411 -8.28 -22.81 7.83
N TYR A 412 -7.45 -23.26 8.77
CA TYR A 412 -6.01 -23.03 8.73
C TYR A 412 -5.34 -24.05 7.79
N PRO A 413 -4.26 -23.67 7.08
CA PRO A 413 -3.42 -24.60 6.33
C PRO A 413 -2.94 -25.77 7.20
N SER A 414 -2.55 -26.88 6.57
CA SER A 414 -2.05 -28.04 7.30
C SER A 414 -0.83 -27.67 8.14
N GLY A 415 -0.83 -28.01 9.42
CA GLY A 415 0.24 -27.66 10.36
C GLY A 415 0.12 -26.26 10.98
N ALA A 416 -0.52 -25.31 10.31
CA ALA A 416 -0.76 -23.97 10.83
C ALA A 416 -1.74 -23.98 12.01
N GLN A 417 -1.51 -23.08 12.96
CA GLN A 417 -2.39 -22.86 14.11
C GLN A 417 -3.04 -21.48 14.02
N PRO A 418 -4.20 -21.27 14.66
CA PRO A 418 -4.73 -19.91 14.84
C PRO A 418 -3.67 -19.03 15.49
N TYR A 419 -3.49 -17.81 14.96
CA TYR A 419 -2.73 -16.78 15.64
C TYR A 419 -3.24 -16.61 17.08
N ARG A 420 -2.29 -16.45 18.00
CA ARG A 420 -2.54 -16.12 19.40
C ARG A 420 -1.78 -14.85 19.70
N GLU A 421 -2.38 -13.96 20.50
CA GLU A 421 -1.70 -12.74 20.88
C GLU A 421 -0.35 -13.07 21.51
N LYS A 422 0.69 -12.44 20.98
CA LYS A 422 2.08 -12.50 21.48
C LYS A 422 2.57 -11.07 21.63
N GLY A 423 3.42 -10.83 22.63
CA GLY A 423 4.00 -9.51 22.79
C GLY A 423 4.98 -9.18 21.67
N VAL A 424 5.27 -7.89 21.52
CA VAL A 424 6.10 -7.33 20.46
C VAL A 424 7.09 -6.35 21.08
N LEU A 425 8.31 -6.33 20.54
CA LEU A 425 9.33 -5.34 20.83
C LEU A 425 9.70 -4.64 19.52
N GLY A 426 10.03 -3.37 19.60
CA GLY A 426 10.37 -2.56 18.45
C GLY A 426 11.49 -1.58 18.75
N ILE A 427 12.23 -1.24 17.70
CA ILE A 427 13.35 -0.30 17.69
C ILE A 427 12.95 0.86 16.77
N LEU A 428 12.97 2.08 17.31
CA LEU A 428 12.80 3.33 16.57
C LEU A 428 14.14 4.09 16.46
N PRO A 429 14.36 4.86 15.38
CA PRO A 429 13.44 5.09 14.25
C PRO A 429 13.26 3.84 13.37
N LEU A 430 12.13 3.77 12.66
CA LEU A 430 11.80 2.65 11.77
C LEU A 430 12.69 2.64 10.52
N ASP A 431 12.99 3.84 10.01
CA ASP A 431 14.01 4.07 9.00
C ASP A 431 15.29 4.52 9.70
N LEU A 432 16.30 3.64 9.71
CA LEU A 432 17.56 3.91 10.40
C LEU A 432 18.68 4.14 9.38
N THR A 433 18.84 5.40 8.96
CA THR A 433 19.96 5.81 8.10
C THR A 433 20.94 6.69 8.87
N ALA A 434 22.23 6.45 8.71
CA ALA A 434 23.29 7.21 9.35
C ALA A 434 24.41 7.58 8.36
N ALA A 435 25.22 8.57 8.69
CA ALA A 435 26.55 8.76 8.12
C ALA A 435 27.63 8.13 9.02
N PRO A 436 28.80 7.74 8.47
CA PRO A 436 29.95 7.35 9.29
C PRO A 436 30.28 8.41 10.35
N GLY A 437 30.42 8.00 11.61
CA GLY A 437 30.63 8.88 12.77
C GLY A 437 29.36 9.51 13.34
N GLN A 438 28.19 9.27 12.75
CA GLN A 438 26.91 9.73 13.29
C GLN A 438 26.44 8.81 14.42
N ASN A 439 25.90 9.44 15.47
CA ASN A 439 25.24 8.74 16.57
C ASN A 439 23.73 8.92 16.45
N ILE A 440 22.97 7.84 16.66
CA ILE A 440 21.51 7.84 16.59
C ILE A 440 20.95 7.26 17.88
N ASP A 441 20.14 8.03 18.58
CA ASP A 441 19.43 7.54 19.77
C ASP A 441 18.32 6.57 19.34
N LEU A 442 18.37 5.37 19.88
CA LEU A 442 17.38 4.32 19.65
C LEU A 442 16.34 4.35 20.78
N THR A 443 15.07 4.32 20.40
CA THR A 443 13.98 4.14 21.36
C THR A 443 13.44 2.72 21.26
N LEU A 444 13.43 2.01 22.39
CA LEU A 444 12.72 0.74 22.49
C LEU A 444 11.29 0.95 22.96
N LYS A 445 10.36 0.32 22.26
CA LYS A 445 8.95 0.23 22.66
C LYS A 445 8.52 -1.22 22.59
N GLY A 446 7.53 -1.59 23.39
CA GLY A 446 6.98 -2.93 23.31
C GLY A 446 5.71 -3.08 24.11
N PHE A 447 4.97 -4.12 23.76
CA PHE A 447 3.71 -4.48 24.37
C PHE A 447 3.73 -5.97 24.70
N ASP A 448 3.17 -6.36 25.84
CA ASP A 448 2.97 -7.76 26.14
C ASP A 448 1.80 -8.35 25.33
N LYS A 449 1.55 -9.64 25.48
CA LYS A 449 0.44 -10.34 24.80
C LYS A 449 -0.97 -9.85 25.18
N HIS A 450 -1.09 -9.01 26.21
CA HIS A 450 -2.34 -8.41 26.64
C HIS A 450 -2.52 -6.98 26.13
N GLY A 451 -1.53 -6.46 25.39
CA GLY A 451 -1.51 -5.07 24.90
C GLY A 451 -1.08 -4.08 25.97
N GLU A 452 -0.48 -4.53 27.07
CA GLU A 452 0.06 -3.62 28.09
C GLU A 452 1.49 -3.22 27.73
N LYS A 453 1.83 -1.93 27.89
CA LYS A 453 3.18 -1.43 27.59
C LYS A 453 4.22 -2.13 28.47
N LEU A 454 5.32 -2.55 27.87
CA LEU A 454 6.46 -3.11 28.58
C LEU A 454 7.22 -2.01 29.34
N ASP A 455 7.59 -2.28 30.59
CA ASP A 455 8.47 -1.41 31.39
C ASP A 455 9.94 -1.78 31.10
N ILE A 456 10.49 -1.20 30.03
CA ILE A 456 11.79 -1.60 29.47
C ILE A 456 12.93 -0.94 30.25
N ASP A 457 13.80 -1.75 30.85
CA ASP A 457 15.01 -1.29 31.54
C ASP A 457 16.22 -1.35 30.58
N LEU A 458 16.64 -0.20 30.03
CA LEU A 458 17.69 -0.11 29.00
C LEU A 458 19.01 -0.85 29.34
N PRO A 459 19.54 -0.83 30.58
CA PRO A 459 20.73 -1.59 30.95
C PRO A 459 20.59 -3.11 30.88
N SER A 460 19.37 -3.63 30.81
CA SER A 460 19.09 -5.07 30.70
C SER A 460 18.99 -5.57 29.25
N ILE A 461 19.09 -4.66 28.28
CA ILE A 461 18.99 -5.00 26.86
C ILE A 461 20.29 -5.59 26.36
N GLU A 462 20.19 -6.73 25.69
CA GLU A 462 21.28 -7.31 24.94
C GLU A 462 21.22 -6.82 23.50
N TRP A 463 22.21 -6.01 23.11
CA TRP A 463 22.34 -5.47 21.76
C TRP A 463 23.34 -6.28 20.95
N SER A 464 23.03 -6.48 19.66
CA SER A 464 24.01 -6.96 18.67
C SER A 464 23.82 -6.25 17.34
N VAL A 465 24.91 -6.08 16.61
CA VAL A 465 24.96 -5.40 15.31
C VAL A 465 25.69 -6.32 14.33
N THR A 466 25.10 -6.60 13.18
CA THR A 466 25.73 -7.45 12.16
C THR A 466 26.80 -6.70 11.37
N HIS A 467 27.70 -7.43 10.70
CA HIS A 467 28.76 -6.88 9.83
C HIS A 467 29.81 -5.97 10.51
N ASN A 468 29.71 -5.69 11.81
CA ASN A 468 30.65 -4.86 12.59
C ASN A 468 30.90 -3.46 12.00
N ILE A 469 29.88 -2.83 11.41
CA ILE A 469 29.98 -1.46 10.85
C ILE A 469 29.48 -0.38 11.84
N GLY A 470 29.24 -0.76 13.09
CA GLY A 470 28.81 0.09 14.20
C GLY A 470 28.51 -0.72 15.46
N TYR A 471 28.12 -0.05 16.54
CA TYR A 471 27.72 -0.69 17.80
C TYR A 471 26.64 0.10 18.53
N VAL A 472 25.94 -0.55 19.46
CA VAL A 472 24.98 0.14 20.34
C VAL A 472 25.53 0.16 21.77
N GLU A 473 25.58 1.34 22.36
CA GLU A 473 25.92 1.53 23.77
C GLU A 473 24.89 2.44 24.43
N ASN A 474 24.33 2.00 25.56
CA ASN A 474 23.31 2.74 26.33
C ASN A 474 22.10 3.24 25.50
N GLY A 475 21.70 2.49 24.47
CA GLY A 475 20.58 2.85 23.60
C GLY A 475 20.93 3.83 22.48
N THR A 476 22.20 4.19 22.30
CA THR A 476 22.67 4.99 21.16
C THR A 476 23.42 4.09 20.19
N PHE A 477 23.04 4.13 18.92
CA PHE A 477 23.78 3.50 17.84
C PHE A 477 24.90 4.42 17.36
N TYR A 478 26.12 3.89 17.33
CA TYR A 478 27.33 4.56 16.85
C TYR A 478 27.67 3.96 15.48
N ALA A 479 27.40 4.71 14.41
CA ALA A 479 27.72 4.30 13.04
C ALA A 479 29.21 4.54 12.77
N GLU A 480 29.95 3.51 12.36
CA GLU A 480 31.41 3.61 12.18
C GLU A 480 31.81 3.54 10.71
N ASP A 481 31.33 2.53 9.98
CA ASP A 481 31.73 2.26 8.60
C ASP A 481 30.52 2.22 7.64
N GLU A 482 30.74 2.54 6.36
CA GLU A 482 29.67 2.44 5.34
C GLU A 482 29.24 0.98 5.11
N GLY A 483 27.94 0.79 4.92
CA GLY A 483 27.34 -0.51 4.60
C GLY A 483 25.93 -0.67 5.17
N GLN A 484 25.38 -1.86 4.97
CA GLN A 484 24.10 -2.27 5.57
C GLN A 484 24.35 -3.18 6.78
N THR A 485 23.57 -2.98 7.85
CA THR A 485 23.62 -3.80 9.06
C THR A 485 22.22 -4.05 9.61
N GLU A 486 22.10 -5.00 10.52
CA GLU A 486 20.91 -5.25 11.32
C GLU A 486 21.27 -5.05 12.79
N ILE A 487 20.52 -4.19 13.47
CA ILE A 487 20.56 -4.01 14.92
C ILE A 487 19.50 -4.92 15.53
N THR A 488 19.93 -5.78 16.46
CA THR A 488 19.05 -6.63 17.26
C THR A 488 19.04 -6.18 18.71
N ALA A 489 17.84 -6.05 19.28
CA ALA A 489 17.62 -5.86 20.71
C ALA A 489 16.90 -7.07 21.30
N GLU A 490 17.43 -7.65 22.38
CA GLU A 490 16.79 -8.71 23.15
C GLU A 490 16.46 -8.23 24.57
N TYR A 491 15.20 -8.43 24.97
CA TYR A 491 14.67 -8.09 26.29
C TYR A 491 13.84 -9.25 26.84
N GLY A 492 14.47 -10.08 27.67
CA GLY A 492 13.83 -11.28 28.20
C GLY A 492 13.50 -12.28 27.09
N GLU A 493 12.21 -12.50 26.82
CA GLU A 493 11.73 -13.35 25.72
C GLU A 493 11.45 -12.58 24.42
N TYR A 494 11.50 -11.25 24.46
CA TYR A 494 11.19 -10.39 23.33
C TYR A 494 12.45 -10.08 22.52
N LYS A 495 12.28 -10.03 21.20
CA LYS A 495 13.35 -9.73 20.25
C LYS A 495 12.83 -8.75 19.21
N ALA A 496 13.64 -7.75 18.91
CA ALA A 496 13.40 -6.77 17.85
C ALA A 496 14.61 -6.71 16.93
N LYS A 497 14.36 -6.52 15.63
CA LYS A 497 15.38 -6.36 14.59
C LYS A 497 15.09 -5.11 13.79
N ARG A 498 16.14 -4.37 13.43
CA ARG A 498 16.05 -3.15 12.63
C ARG A 498 17.21 -3.09 11.65
N ALA A 499 16.88 -3.09 10.37
CA ALA A 499 17.86 -2.80 9.33
C ALA A 499 18.35 -1.35 9.48
N ALA A 500 19.64 -1.13 9.24
CA ALA A 500 20.26 0.18 9.23
C ALA A 500 21.18 0.33 8.02
N GLU A 501 21.16 1.51 7.41
CA GLU A 501 22.07 1.87 6.33
C GLU A 501 23.01 2.97 6.79
N ILE A 502 24.31 2.72 6.67
CA ILE A 502 25.35 3.71 6.92
C ILE A 502 25.97 4.10 5.58
N SER A 503 25.86 5.37 5.22
CA SER A 503 26.41 5.91 3.97
C SER A 503 26.82 7.36 4.17
N ALA A 504 27.93 7.81 3.59
CA ALA A 504 28.29 9.23 3.67
C ALA A 504 27.19 10.10 3.05
N THR A 505 26.91 11.24 3.67
CA THR A 505 26.04 12.26 3.10
C THR A 505 26.84 13.06 2.09
N ARG A 506 26.54 12.93 0.80
CA ARG A 506 27.31 13.59 -0.26
C ARG A 506 26.44 14.63 -0.96
N VAL A 507 26.91 15.87 -0.99
CA VAL A 507 26.35 16.92 -1.81
C VAL A 507 27.04 16.86 -3.17
N GLU A 508 26.31 16.45 -4.19
CA GLU A 508 26.84 16.12 -5.52
C GLU A 508 26.77 17.31 -6.48
N ASN A 509 25.81 18.21 -6.27
CA ASN A 509 25.62 19.39 -7.11
C ASN A 509 24.92 20.54 -6.36
N ILE A 510 25.15 21.77 -6.83
CA ILE A 510 24.43 22.98 -6.41
C ILE A 510 23.97 23.70 -7.67
N ARG A 511 22.65 23.78 -7.85
CA ARG A 511 22.03 24.42 -9.01
C ARG A 511 21.10 25.53 -8.56
N TYR A 512 20.85 26.50 -9.44
CA TYR A 512 19.88 27.55 -9.18
C TYR A 512 18.98 27.83 -10.39
N GLY A 513 17.80 28.38 -10.12
CA GLY A 513 16.85 28.83 -11.13
C GLY A 513 16.10 30.08 -10.66
N VAL A 514 16.01 31.09 -11.53
CA VAL A 514 15.27 32.33 -11.25
C VAL A 514 13.85 32.20 -11.80
N HIS A 515 12.86 32.29 -10.92
CA HIS A 515 11.43 32.28 -11.26
C HIS A 515 10.83 33.68 -11.11
N SER A 516 9.54 33.87 -11.41
CA SER A 516 8.93 35.21 -11.39
C SER A 516 8.85 35.85 -9.99
N ASN A 517 8.79 35.02 -8.94
CA ASN A 517 8.53 35.47 -7.56
C ASN A 517 9.57 34.96 -6.55
N TYR A 518 10.56 34.16 -6.98
CA TYR A 518 11.58 33.59 -6.12
C TYR A 518 12.79 33.12 -6.94
N THR A 519 13.94 33.03 -6.29
CA THR A 519 15.12 32.34 -6.79
C THR A 519 15.30 31.05 -6.01
N ARG A 520 15.26 29.92 -6.72
CA ARG A 520 15.42 28.59 -6.17
C ARG A 520 16.88 28.19 -6.18
N THR A 521 17.37 27.67 -5.07
CA THR A 521 18.62 26.92 -4.98
C THR A 521 18.29 25.46 -4.68
N VAL A 522 18.94 24.53 -5.38
CA VAL A 522 18.80 23.09 -5.20
C VAL A 522 20.17 22.51 -4.90
N PHE A 523 20.28 21.83 -3.77
CA PHE A 523 21.41 20.98 -3.42
C PHE A 523 20.99 19.54 -3.73
N ASP A 524 21.66 18.91 -4.68
CA ASP A 524 21.42 17.50 -5.02
C ASP A 524 22.30 16.63 -4.11
N LEU A 525 21.69 15.64 -3.43
CA LEU A 525 22.37 14.73 -2.52
C LEU A 525 22.22 13.28 -2.99
N ASN A 526 23.15 12.42 -2.58
CA ASN A 526 23.05 10.97 -2.83
C ASN A 526 21.92 10.29 -2.04
N LYS A 527 21.46 10.92 -0.95
CA LYS A 527 20.40 10.40 -0.07
C LYS A 527 19.57 11.53 0.54
N THR A 528 18.38 11.18 1.04
CA THR A 528 17.51 12.12 1.78
C THR A 528 18.14 12.48 3.12
N VAL A 529 18.06 13.75 3.50
CA VAL A 529 18.61 14.29 4.75
C VAL A 529 17.60 15.24 5.36
N ASP A 530 17.17 14.94 6.58
CA ASP A 530 16.09 15.69 7.27
C ASP A 530 16.62 16.52 8.46
N ASN A 531 17.90 16.36 8.82
CA ASN A 531 18.53 17.05 9.95
C ASN A 531 19.41 18.24 9.54
N TYR A 532 19.24 18.76 8.33
CA TYR A 532 19.90 20.00 7.91
C TYR A 532 19.28 21.20 8.62
N VAL A 533 20.06 22.28 8.75
CA VAL A 533 19.57 23.53 9.33
C VAL A 533 19.87 24.70 8.40
N ILE A 534 18.96 25.66 8.35
CA ILE A 534 19.18 26.96 7.71
C ILE A 534 19.23 28.02 8.81
N ILE A 535 20.36 28.71 8.89
CA ILE A 535 20.62 29.76 9.86
C ILE A 535 20.54 31.09 9.12
N GLU A 536 19.65 31.97 9.58
CA GLU A 536 19.58 33.36 9.09
C GLU A 536 20.75 34.18 9.65
N GLU A 537 21.50 34.82 8.76
CA GLU A 537 22.61 35.71 9.09
C GLU A 537 22.41 37.07 8.37
N GLU A 538 23.07 38.12 8.85
CA GLU A 538 22.96 39.44 8.21
C GLU A 538 23.50 39.38 6.76
N GLY A 539 22.61 39.49 5.78
CA GLY A 539 22.94 39.40 4.36
C GLY A 539 23.18 37.98 3.83
N ALA A 540 22.83 36.93 4.56
CA ALA A 540 23.00 35.55 4.10
C ALA A 540 22.01 34.56 4.72
N LEU A 541 21.76 33.44 4.01
CA LEU A 541 21.17 32.22 4.57
C LEU A 541 22.25 31.14 4.57
N ARG A 542 22.57 30.57 5.73
CA ARG A 542 23.60 29.53 5.86
C ARG A 542 22.96 28.17 6.08
N LEU A 543 23.05 27.32 5.06
CA LEU A 543 22.71 25.90 5.13
C LEU A 543 23.87 25.13 5.77
N GLU A 544 23.57 24.33 6.78
CA GLU A 544 24.50 23.32 7.33
C GLU A 544 23.89 21.93 7.16
N VAL A 545 24.66 21.02 6.56
CA VAL A 545 24.31 19.61 6.39
C VAL A 545 25.28 18.78 7.23
N PRO A 546 24.80 18.15 8.32
CA PRO A 546 25.62 17.29 9.16
C PRO A 546 26.20 16.09 8.41
N TYR A 547 27.44 15.76 8.72
CA TYR A 547 28.25 14.71 8.08
C TYR A 547 28.30 14.81 6.56
N GLY A 548 28.13 16.04 6.05
CA GLY A 548 28.10 16.34 4.63
C GLY A 548 29.49 16.45 4.03
N GLU A 549 29.72 15.70 2.96
CA GLU A 549 30.90 15.75 2.11
C GLU A 549 30.57 16.39 0.75
N ILE A 550 31.58 16.97 0.10
CA ILE A 550 31.47 17.45 -1.27
C ILE A 550 31.84 16.30 -2.22
N ASN A 551 31.00 16.03 -3.22
CA ASN A 551 31.27 15.05 -4.26
C ASN A 551 30.71 15.54 -5.62
N GLY A 552 30.74 14.68 -6.63
CA GLY A 552 30.08 14.91 -7.92
C GLY A 552 30.73 16.00 -8.76
N GLU A 553 29.93 17.01 -9.14
CA GLU A 553 30.35 18.09 -10.02
C GLU A 553 31.00 19.26 -9.27
N LEU A 554 30.98 19.22 -7.94
CA LEU A 554 31.50 20.28 -7.08
C LEU A 554 33.01 20.14 -6.83
N ASN A 555 33.67 21.25 -6.51
CA ASN A 555 35.08 21.23 -6.12
C ASN A 555 35.20 20.78 -4.66
N GLU A 556 35.92 19.68 -4.40
CA GLU A 556 36.12 19.10 -3.06
C GLU A 556 36.73 20.08 -2.04
N GLU A 557 37.53 21.07 -2.49
CA GLU A 557 38.08 22.11 -1.61
C GLU A 557 37.07 23.21 -1.23
N GLY A 558 35.85 23.15 -1.78
CA GLY A 558 34.85 24.21 -1.73
C GLY A 558 34.92 25.14 -2.94
N GLY A 559 33.94 26.04 -3.04
CA GLY A 559 33.83 26.96 -4.15
C GLY A 559 32.72 27.98 -4.02
N THR A 560 32.51 28.73 -5.10
CA THR A 560 31.46 29.75 -5.20
C THR A 560 30.66 29.53 -6.49
N VAL A 561 29.34 29.44 -6.36
CA VAL A 561 28.40 29.50 -7.49
C VAL A 561 27.92 30.95 -7.63
N THR A 562 28.31 31.64 -8.69
CA THR A 562 27.87 33.03 -8.94
C THR A 562 26.45 33.05 -9.53
N ILE A 563 25.62 33.97 -9.03
CA ILE A 563 24.22 34.16 -9.45
C ILE A 563 24.02 35.60 -9.92
N ASP A 564 24.15 35.83 -11.23
CA ASP A 564 24.16 37.18 -11.80
C ASP A 564 22.74 37.74 -12.03
N ASP A 565 21.77 36.88 -12.34
CA ASP A 565 20.43 37.23 -12.82
C ASP A 565 19.34 37.20 -11.74
N SER A 566 19.66 36.75 -10.52
CA SER A 566 18.73 36.76 -9.39
C SER A 566 18.57 38.16 -8.79
N PRO A 567 17.36 38.64 -8.49
CA PRO A 567 17.17 39.92 -7.80
C PRO A 567 17.59 39.87 -6.32
N VAL A 568 17.63 38.67 -5.73
CA VAL A 568 17.77 38.48 -4.26
C VAL A 568 19.02 37.74 -3.83
N LEU A 569 19.63 36.94 -4.72
CA LEU A 569 20.88 36.22 -4.45
C LEU A 569 22.01 36.76 -5.31
N SER A 570 23.23 36.73 -4.78
CA SER A 570 24.46 37.14 -5.47
C SER A 570 25.39 35.97 -5.75
N SER A 571 25.54 35.06 -4.79
CA SER A 571 26.34 33.85 -4.94
C SER A 571 25.97 32.82 -3.88
N ILE A 572 26.48 31.61 -4.04
CA ILE A 572 26.45 30.55 -3.03
C ILE A 572 27.89 30.11 -2.79
N ASP A 573 28.42 30.38 -1.60
CA ASP A 573 29.74 29.89 -1.18
C ASP A 573 29.56 28.56 -0.45
N TYR A 574 30.30 27.52 -0.83
CA TYR A 574 30.20 26.20 -0.21
C TYR A 574 31.57 25.64 0.19
N THR A 575 31.61 24.90 1.30
CA THR A 575 32.83 24.28 1.83
C THR A 575 32.49 23.21 2.87
N VAL A 576 33.47 22.41 3.29
CA VAL A 576 33.35 21.50 4.44
C VAL A 576 34.08 22.09 5.65
N LYS A 577 33.42 22.12 6.81
CA LYS A 577 33.99 22.60 8.09
C LYS A 577 33.82 21.54 9.17
N GLY A 578 34.88 20.80 9.46
CA GLY A 578 34.79 19.63 10.34
C GLY A 578 33.89 18.59 9.68
N ASP A 579 32.87 18.13 10.39
CA ASP A 579 31.89 17.16 9.89
C ASP A 579 30.64 17.84 9.30
N LEU A 580 30.74 19.11 8.87
CA LEU A 580 29.61 19.85 8.28
C LEU A 580 29.92 20.24 6.84
N PHE A 581 29.03 19.91 5.91
CA PHE A 581 28.94 20.68 4.67
C PHE A 581 28.21 21.99 4.97
N VAL A 582 28.78 23.11 4.52
CA VAL A 582 28.24 24.44 4.75
C VAL A 582 28.08 25.15 3.42
N ALA A 583 26.88 25.67 3.15
CA ALA A 583 26.61 26.54 2.01
C ALA A 583 25.99 27.86 2.47
N THR A 584 26.63 28.98 2.13
CA THR A 584 26.17 30.34 2.42
C THR A 584 25.56 30.94 1.16
N LEU A 585 24.24 31.10 1.14
CA LEU A 585 23.50 31.82 0.10
C LEU A 585 23.60 33.32 0.41
N ASN A 586 24.43 34.04 -0.34
CA ASN A 586 24.68 35.46 -0.14
C ASN A 586 23.54 36.32 -0.72
N LEU A 587 22.80 36.99 0.16
CA LEU A 587 21.67 37.84 -0.19
C LEU A 587 22.14 39.20 -0.73
N LYS A 588 21.36 39.80 -1.63
CA LYS A 588 21.57 41.18 -2.12
C LYS A 588 21.03 42.24 -1.15
N GLU A 589 20.16 41.84 -0.23
CA GLU A 589 19.61 42.66 0.85
C GLU A 589 19.88 42.00 2.21
N ASN A 590 19.75 42.75 3.31
CA ASN A 590 20.11 42.25 4.64
C ASN A 590 19.27 41.05 5.09
N ASN A 591 18.00 40.95 4.63
CA ASN A 591 17.08 39.86 4.96
C ASN A 591 16.25 39.51 3.73
N ALA A 592 15.84 38.24 3.61
CA ALA A 592 14.90 37.78 2.60
C ALA A 592 13.98 36.71 3.17
N ALA A 593 12.70 36.71 2.77
CA ALA A 593 11.81 35.60 3.08
C ALA A 593 12.21 34.38 2.23
N TYR A 594 12.12 33.18 2.80
CA TYR A 594 12.38 31.94 2.07
C TYR A 594 11.41 30.83 2.43
N GLU A 595 11.33 29.82 1.57
CA GLU A 595 10.62 28.56 1.80
C GLU A 595 11.56 27.39 1.49
N THR A 596 11.31 26.24 2.13
CA THR A 596 12.07 25.00 1.89
C THR A 596 11.12 23.87 1.49
N PRO A 597 10.76 23.76 0.19
CA PRO A 597 9.92 22.67 -0.26
C PRO A 597 10.62 21.31 -0.06
N GLU A 598 9.88 20.31 0.41
CA GLU A 598 10.39 18.96 0.68
C GLU A 598 10.54 18.16 -0.63
N PHE A 599 11.70 17.56 -0.84
CA PHE A 599 11.99 16.65 -1.94
C PHE A 599 12.94 15.55 -1.48
N SER A 600 12.73 14.31 -1.95
CA SER A 600 13.67 13.21 -1.68
C SER A 600 15.05 13.52 -2.28
N SER A 601 16.10 13.26 -1.50
CA SER A 601 17.51 13.43 -1.89
C SER A 601 17.86 14.84 -2.40
N ARG A 602 17.09 15.87 -2.02
CA ARG A 602 17.34 17.26 -2.40
C ARG A 602 17.00 18.21 -1.27
N ILE A 603 17.88 19.17 -1.01
CA ILE A 603 17.56 20.33 -0.17
C ILE A 603 17.25 21.49 -1.11
N VAL A 604 16.05 22.08 -0.98
CA VAL A 604 15.60 23.19 -1.82
C VAL A 604 15.36 24.41 -0.97
N VAL A 605 15.89 25.56 -1.41
CA VAL A 605 15.70 26.86 -0.74
C VAL A 605 15.18 27.86 -1.77
N ASP A 606 13.93 28.30 -1.60
CA ASP A 606 13.27 29.29 -2.44
C ASP A 606 13.32 30.66 -1.76
N VAL A 607 14.28 31.50 -2.16
CA VAL A 607 14.40 32.87 -1.64
C VAL A 607 13.47 33.78 -2.44
N LYS A 608 12.49 34.39 -1.77
CA LYS A 608 11.44 35.21 -2.41
C LYS A 608 12.01 36.53 -2.94
N HIS A 609 11.51 36.97 -4.09
CA HIS A 609 11.88 38.22 -4.78
C HIS A 609 11.39 39.48 -4.09
#